data_AF-A0A7X4CJ73-F1
#
_entry.id   AF-A0A7X4CJ73-F1
#
_cell.length_a   1.000
_cell.length_b   1.000
_cell.length_c   1.000
_cell.angle_alpha   90.00
_cell.angle_beta   90.00
_cell.angle_gamma   90.00
#
_symmetry.space_group_name_H-M   'P 1'
#
loop_
_entity.id
_entity.type
_entity.pdbx_description
1 polymer ?
#
loop_
_entity_poly.entity_id
_entity_poly.type
_entity_poly.pdbx_seq_one_letter_code
_entity_poly.pdbx_strand_id
1 'polypeptide(L)'
;MYDCGDHWAHRIRIGRIQPARDDRRYQYFVSGAGPCPLEGIGGLWGHREFMRAFDDPNSECRECLPDLDKEGKTWDPEDADLDAQRARLAPFAE
;
A
#
# COMPACT_ATOMS: atom_id res chain seq x y z
N MET A 1 -9.41 7.52 -8.12
CA MET A 1 -8.09 7.41 -8.76
C MET A 1 -7.14 8.23 -7.91
N TYR A 2 -5.99 7.66 -7.59
CA TYR A 2 -4.94 8.28 -6.77
C TYR A 2 -3.65 8.26 -7.59
N ASP A 3 -2.85 9.31 -7.44
CA ASP A 3 -1.71 9.64 -8.31
C ASP A 3 -2.09 9.78 -9.80
N CYS A 4 -2.04 11.01 -10.32
CA CYS A 4 -2.32 11.29 -11.73
C CYS A 4 -1.22 10.75 -12.68
N GLY A 5 -0.05 10.37 -12.17
CA GLY A 5 0.98 9.66 -12.94
C GLY A 5 0.65 8.18 -13.00
N ASP A 6 0.66 7.51 -11.86
CA ASP A 6 0.56 6.05 -11.76
C ASP A 6 -0.88 5.50 -11.89
N HIS A 7 -1.90 6.34 -11.78
CA HIS A 7 -3.31 5.98 -11.98
C HIS A 7 -3.79 4.83 -11.07
N TRP A 8 -3.38 4.85 -9.79
CA TRP A 8 -3.81 3.85 -8.82
C TRP A 8 -5.33 3.87 -8.62
N ALA A 9 -5.91 2.67 -8.60
CA ALA A 9 -7.35 2.48 -8.45
C ALA A 9 -7.65 1.71 -7.16
N HIS A 10 -8.39 2.35 -6.25
CA HIS A 10 -8.93 1.70 -5.07
C HIS A 10 -10.38 1.27 -5.30
N ARG A 11 -10.71 0.07 -4.83
CA ARG A 11 -12.10 -0.41 -4.78
C ARG A 11 -12.65 -0.25 -3.38
N ILE A 12 -13.55 0.71 -3.20
CA ILE A 12 -14.24 0.97 -1.93
C ILE A 12 -15.52 0.14 -1.88
N ARG A 13 -15.73 -0.58 -0.77
CA ARG A 13 -16.96 -1.35 -0.52
C ARG A 13 -17.52 -0.96 0.84
N ILE A 14 -18.83 -0.76 0.90
CA ILE A 14 -19.53 -0.56 2.18
C ILE A 14 -19.83 -1.94 2.75
N GLY A 15 -19.14 -2.30 3.85
CA GLY A 15 -19.33 -3.59 4.50
C GLY A 15 -20.57 -3.65 5.39
N ARG A 16 -20.78 -2.62 6.23
CA ARG A 16 -21.91 -2.54 7.15
C ARG A 16 -22.31 -1.08 7.36
N ILE A 17 -23.61 -0.83 7.41
CA ILE A 17 -24.19 0.46 7.79
C ILE A 17 -24.84 0.28 9.17
N GLN A 18 -24.55 1.19 10.09
CA GLN A 18 -25.11 1.19 11.45
C GLN A 18 -25.47 2.61 11.87
N PRO A 19 -26.39 2.79 12.83
CA PRO A 19 -26.63 4.09 13.43
C PRO A 19 -25.34 4.70 13.97
N ALA A 20 -25.18 6.01 13.77
CA ALA A 20 -24.10 6.73 14.40
C ALA A 20 -24.27 6.70 15.93
N ARG A 21 -23.16 6.47 16.63
CA ARG A 21 -23.03 6.62 18.07
C ARG A 21 -22.15 7.84 18.37
N ASP A 22 -22.60 8.66 19.31
CA ASP A 22 -21.90 9.87 19.73
C ASP A 22 -20.60 9.58 20.50
N ASP A 23 -20.49 8.37 21.08
CA ASP A 23 -19.34 7.88 21.84
C ASP A 23 -18.24 7.24 20.95
N ARG A 24 -18.41 7.22 19.63
CA ARG A 24 -17.48 6.54 18.71
C ARG A 24 -16.70 7.48 17.81
N ARG A 25 -15.42 7.17 17.66
CA ARG A 25 -14.56 7.62 16.55
C ARG A 25 -14.62 6.59 15.43
N TYR A 26 -14.72 7.08 14.20
CA TYR A 26 -14.98 6.23 13.03
C TYR A 26 -13.74 5.93 12.18
N GLN A 27 -12.64 6.64 12.44
CA GLN A 27 -11.42 6.51 11.67
C GLN A 27 -10.43 5.64 12.44
N TYR A 28 -10.43 4.34 12.15
CA TYR A 28 -9.50 3.39 12.75
C TYR A 28 -9.16 2.27 11.76
N PHE A 29 -7.92 1.78 11.85
CA PHE A 29 -7.45 0.66 11.05
C PHE A 29 -7.91 -0.65 11.69
N VAL A 30 -8.71 -1.44 10.96
CA VAL A 30 -9.18 -2.75 11.45
C VAL A 30 -8.18 -3.85 11.13
N SER A 31 -7.79 -3.96 9.87
CA SER A 31 -6.92 -4.99 9.35
C SER A 31 -6.46 -4.64 7.94
N GLY A 32 -5.34 -5.23 7.50
CA GLY A 32 -4.82 -5.17 6.14
C GLY A 32 -3.93 -6.37 5.87
N ALA A 33 -3.57 -6.57 4.61
CA ALA A 33 -2.70 -7.66 4.16
C ALA A 33 -1.92 -7.23 2.92
N GLY A 34 -0.66 -7.61 2.87
CA GLY A 34 0.29 -7.25 1.83
C GLY A 34 0.69 -5.75 1.87
N PRO A 35 1.84 -5.42 1.27
CA PRO A 35 2.35 -4.07 1.25
C PRO A 35 1.51 -3.18 0.33
N CYS A 36 1.58 -1.86 0.57
CA CYS A 36 1.16 -0.90 -0.43
C CYS A 36 2.10 -0.99 -1.65
N PRO A 37 1.58 -0.83 -2.88
CA PRO A 37 2.42 -0.65 -4.06
C PRO A 37 3.40 0.52 -3.84
N LEU A 38 4.62 0.39 -4.38
CA LEU A 38 5.58 1.49 -4.36
C LEU A 38 5.08 2.63 -5.25
N GLU A 39 5.30 3.86 -4.81
CA GLU A 39 4.95 5.06 -5.58
C GLU A 39 5.97 5.31 -6.70
N GLY A 40 5.51 5.88 -7.83
CA GLY A 40 6.38 6.32 -8.91
C GLY A 40 6.95 5.19 -9.77
N ILE A 41 6.35 4.00 -9.73
CA ILE A 41 6.81 2.85 -10.52
C ILE A 41 6.07 2.71 -11.85
N GLY A 42 5.13 3.60 -12.18
CA GLY A 42 4.34 3.49 -13.41
C GLY A 42 3.07 2.66 -13.24
N GLY A 43 2.48 2.71 -12.05
CA GLY A 43 1.18 2.11 -11.77
C GLY A 43 1.16 0.58 -11.83
N LEU A 44 0.04 0.02 -12.29
CA LEU A 44 -0.19 -1.42 -12.31
C LEU A 44 0.84 -2.19 -13.14
N TRP A 45 1.29 -1.62 -14.26
CA TRP A 45 2.30 -2.27 -15.11
C TRP A 45 3.65 -2.30 -14.41
N GLY A 46 4.08 -1.16 -13.86
CA GLY A 46 5.27 -1.05 -13.02
C GLY A 46 5.28 -2.05 -11.87
N HIS A 47 4.17 -2.15 -11.14
CA HIS A 47 4.03 -3.11 -10.05
C HIS A 47 4.17 -4.55 -10.50
N ARG A 48 3.63 -4.93 -11.67
CA ARG A 48 3.75 -6.31 -12.17
C ARG A 48 5.17 -6.66 -12.55
N GLU A 49 5.88 -5.76 -13.21
CA GLU A 49 7.30 -5.99 -13.53
C GLU A 49 8.14 -5.99 -12.26
N PHE A 50 7.80 -5.16 -11.28
CA PHE A 50 8.42 -5.18 -9.94
C PHE A 50 8.29 -6.56 -9.27
N MET A 51 7.07 -7.09 -9.20
CA MET A 51 6.82 -8.42 -8.61
C MET A 51 7.60 -9.53 -9.34
N ARG A 52 7.67 -9.47 -10.68
CA ARG A 52 8.40 -10.47 -11.48
C ARG A 52 9.90 -10.46 -11.19
N ALA A 53 10.51 -9.28 -11.13
CA ALA A 53 11.95 -9.16 -10.87
C ALA A 53 12.32 -9.30 -9.39
N PHE A 54 11.33 -9.19 -8.49
CA PHE A 54 11.45 -9.59 -7.10
C PHE A 54 11.49 -11.11 -6.96
N ASP A 55 10.59 -11.84 -7.63
CA ASP A 55 10.52 -13.31 -7.59
C ASP A 55 11.66 -13.99 -8.38
N ASP A 56 12.10 -13.39 -9.50
CA ASP A 56 13.22 -13.89 -10.32
C ASP A 56 14.38 -12.87 -10.35
N PRO A 57 15.45 -13.12 -9.57
CA PRO A 57 16.64 -12.27 -9.57
C PRO A 57 17.35 -12.15 -10.94
N ASN A 58 17.12 -13.09 -11.87
CA ASN A 58 17.70 -13.07 -13.22
C ASN A 58 16.76 -12.45 -14.27
N SER A 59 15.64 -11.86 -13.84
CA SER A 59 14.71 -11.16 -14.73
C SER A 59 15.43 -10.04 -15.49
N GLU A 60 15.14 -9.92 -16.79
CA GLU A 60 15.56 -8.80 -17.63
C GLU A 60 15.07 -7.43 -17.12
N CYS A 61 14.03 -7.41 -16.28
CA CYS A 61 13.46 -6.21 -15.68
C CYS A 61 14.14 -5.80 -14.36
N ARG A 62 15.21 -6.49 -13.92
CA ARG A 62 15.95 -6.15 -12.69
C ARG A 62 16.45 -4.70 -12.70
N GLU A 63 16.90 -4.21 -13.85
CA GLU A 63 17.39 -2.83 -14.03
C GLU A 63 16.25 -1.79 -14.00
N CYS A 64 15.00 -2.21 -14.16
CA CYS A 64 13.82 -1.35 -14.09
C CYS A 64 13.28 -1.21 -12.65
N LEU A 65 13.84 -1.94 -11.68
CA LEU A 65 13.39 -1.84 -10.30
C LEU A 65 13.83 -0.52 -9.68
N PRO A 66 12.96 0.15 -8.90
CA PRO A 66 13.39 1.25 -8.05
C PRO A 66 14.47 0.73 -7.10
N ASP A 67 15.49 1.56 -6.89
CA ASP A 67 16.67 1.20 -6.10
C ASP A 67 16.31 1.28 -4.60
N LEU A 68 15.66 0.21 -4.11
CA LEU A 68 15.11 0.13 -2.76
C LEU A 68 16.17 0.42 -1.68
N ASP A 69 17.41 0.02 -1.94
CA ASP A 69 18.57 0.22 -1.05
C ASP A 69 18.93 1.71 -0.90
N LYS A 70 18.78 2.52 -1.96
CA LYS A 70 19.03 3.97 -1.90
C LYS A 70 17.97 4.72 -1.10
N GLU A 71 16.75 4.19 -1.08
CA GLU A 71 15.65 4.76 -0.30
C GLU A 71 15.60 4.22 1.14
N GLY A 72 16.47 3.27 1.49
CA GLY A 72 16.46 2.59 2.79
C GLY A 72 15.16 1.84 3.06
N LYS A 73 14.43 1.46 2.00
CA LYS A 73 13.14 0.77 2.10
C LYS A 73 13.35 -0.72 1.87
N THR A 74 12.82 -1.53 2.78
CA THR A 74 12.64 -2.96 2.55
C THR A 74 11.22 -3.20 2.03
N TRP A 75 11.09 -4.00 0.98
CA TRP A 75 9.78 -4.42 0.48
C TRP A 75 9.60 -5.91 0.79
N ASP A 76 8.54 -6.22 1.54
CA ASP A 76 8.15 -7.59 1.90
C ASP A 76 6.73 -7.83 1.35
N PRO A 77 6.51 -8.85 0.51
CA PRO A 77 5.20 -9.15 -0.08
C PRO A 77 4.11 -9.50 0.96
N GLU A 78 4.50 -9.88 2.17
CA GLU A 78 3.55 -10.27 3.23
C GLU A 78 3.33 -9.17 4.27
N ASP A 79 4.20 -8.17 4.33
CA ASP A 79 4.13 -7.11 5.34
C ASP A 79 3.24 -5.94 4.89
N ALA A 80 2.15 -5.73 5.63
CA ALA A 80 1.25 -4.59 5.44
C ALA A 80 1.61 -3.37 6.31
N ASP A 81 2.69 -3.46 7.09
CA ASP A 81 3.16 -2.44 8.02
C ASP A 81 2.03 -1.95 8.95
N LEU A 82 1.34 -2.90 9.59
CA LEU A 82 0.11 -2.63 10.34
C LEU A 82 0.30 -1.60 11.46
N ASP A 83 1.50 -1.55 12.04
CA ASP A 83 1.84 -0.63 13.11
C ASP A 83 2.05 0.79 12.59
N ALA A 84 2.71 1.00 11.45
CA ALA A 84 2.74 2.32 10.84
C ALA A 84 1.35 2.78 10.37
N GLN A 85 0.50 1.87 9.85
CA GLN A 85 -0.87 2.24 9.48
C GLN A 85 -1.69 2.69 10.69
N ARG A 86 -1.57 1.99 11.83
CA ARG A 86 -2.20 2.41 13.09
C ARG A 86 -1.66 3.74 13.58
N ALA A 87 -0.34 3.94 13.56
CA ALA A 87 0.28 5.19 13.98
C ALA A 87 -0.17 6.38 13.12
N ARG A 88 -0.28 6.20 11.79
CA ARG A 88 -0.79 7.24 10.87
C ARG A 88 -2.23 7.65 11.16
N LEU A 89 -3.08 6.72 11.61
CA LEU A 89 -4.47 7.00 11.93
C LEU A 89 -4.71 7.47 13.37
N ALA A 90 -3.73 7.27 14.27
CA ALA A 90 -3.86 7.62 15.69
C ALA A 90 -4.31 9.08 15.94
N PRO A 91 -3.82 10.11 15.22
CA PRO A 91 -4.27 11.49 15.42
C PRO A 91 -5.75 11.73 15.10
N PHE A 92 -6.38 10.84 14.33
CA PHE A 92 -7.79 10.93 13.97
C PHE A 92 -8.70 10.06 14.84
N ALA A 93 -8.09 9.29 15.75
CA ALA A 93 -8.77 8.46 16.72
C ALA A 93 -9.06 9.19 18.04
N GLU A 94 -8.61 10.45 18.21
CA GLU A 94 -8.85 11.32 19.36
C GLU A 94 -10.19 12.07 19.29
#